data_AF-A0A1Q6KE49-F1
#
_entry.id   AF-A0A1Q6KE49-F1
#
_cell.length_a   1.000
_cell.length_b   1.000
_cell.length_c   1.000
_cell.angle_alpha   90.00
_cell.angle_beta   90.00
_cell.angle_gamma   90.00
#
_symmetry.space_group_name_H-M   'P 1'
#
loop_
_entity.id
_entity.type
_entity.pdbx_description
1 polymer ?
#
loop_
_entity_poly.entity_id
_entity_poly.type
_entity_poly.pdbx_seq_one_letter_code
_entity_poly.pdbx_strand_id
1 'polypeptide(L)'
;MTSLNDVNAYFDKFIAYLKKNEKTYRLFLSSEAPRTFLVKLNNLVYDKLYTCLTSLNTRVPEKELKFNVSFFTDGIIYQVLKYFNGTDLSLDDISDYSKLMFKNIFFNTKG
;
A
#
# COMPACT_ATOMS: atom_id res chain seq x y z
N MET A 1 7.38 -10.74 -7.24
CA MET A 1 7.88 -9.44 -6.79
C MET A 1 9.15 -9.72 -6.02
N THR A 2 10.30 -9.53 -6.65
CA THR A 2 11.63 -9.86 -6.11
C THR A 2 12.59 -8.69 -6.23
N SER A 3 12.10 -7.49 -6.54
CA SER A 3 12.91 -6.27 -6.68
C SER A 3 12.12 -5.02 -6.26
N LEU A 4 12.83 -3.91 -6.01
CA LEU A 4 12.20 -2.60 -5.77
C LEU A 4 11.37 -2.14 -6.99
N ASN A 5 11.83 -2.46 -8.20
CA ASN A 5 11.09 -2.14 -9.42
C ASN A 5 9.77 -2.91 -9.50
N ASP A 6 9.75 -4.17 -9.05
CA ASP A 6 8.51 -4.95 -8.97
C ASP A 6 7.52 -4.34 -7.99
N VAL A 7 8.02 -3.78 -6.88
CA VAL A 7 7.19 -3.06 -5.89
C VAL A 7 6.61 -1.78 -6.48
N ASN A 8 7.42 -0.99 -7.17
CA ASN A 8 6.94 0.21 -7.86
C ASN A 8 5.88 -0.13 -8.91
N ALA A 9 6.14 -1.14 -9.74
CA ALA A 9 5.19 -1.61 -10.74
C ALA A 9 3.90 -2.19 -10.13
N TYR A 10 3.98 -2.77 -8.93
CA TYR A 10 2.81 -3.21 -8.20
C TYR A 10 1.96 -2.03 -7.72
N PHE A 11 2.59 -0.99 -7.17
CA PHE A 11 1.88 0.24 -6.79
C PHE A 11 1.21 0.90 -7.99
N ASP A 12 1.90 0.99 -9.13
CA ASP A 12 1.31 1.53 -10.36
C ASP A 12 0.09 0.74 -10.82
N LYS A 13 0.17 -0.60 -10.79
CA LYS A 13 -0.98 -1.47 -11.12
C LYS A 13 -2.13 -1.31 -10.14
N PHE A 14 -1.82 -1.24 -8.84
CA PHE A 14 -2.80 -1.05 -7.78
C PHE A 14 -3.57 0.27 -7.96
N ILE A 15 -2.85 1.37 -8.17
CA ILE A 15 -3.42 2.69 -8.39
C ILE A 15 -4.20 2.76 -9.70
N ALA A 16 -3.67 2.19 -10.79
CA ALA A 16 -4.38 2.11 -12.07
C ALA A 16 -5.71 1.36 -11.93
N TYR A 17 -5.75 0.30 -11.12
CA TYR A 17 -6.97 -0.46 -10.85
C TYR A 17 -8.00 0.37 -10.07
N LEU A 18 -7.55 1.14 -9.07
CA LEU A 18 -8.43 2.06 -8.33
C LEU A 18 -9.00 3.14 -9.25
N LYS A 19 -8.17 3.75 -10.09
CA LYS A 19 -8.59 4.77 -11.08
C LYS A 19 -9.61 4.22 -12.08
N LYS A 20 -9.36 3.03 -12.63
CA LYS A 20 -10.25 2.38 -13.60
C LYS A 20 -11.67 2.18 -13.05
N ASN A 21 -11.79 1.96 -11.75
CA ASN A 21 -13.06 1.68 -11.07
C ASN A 21 -13.48 2.81 -10.11
N GLU A 22 -12.96 4.03 -10.30
CA GLU A 22 -13.07 5.09 -9.30
C GLU A 22 -14.52 5.43 -8.93
N LYS A 23 -15.41 5.56 -9.92
CA LYS A 23 -16.82 5.86 -9.69
C LYS A 23 -17.49 4.81 -8.80
N THR A 24 -17.22 3.53 -9.06
CA THR A 24 -17.74 2.42 -8.27
C THR A 24 -17.20 2.45 -6.85
N TYR A 25 -15.90 2.69 -6.67
CA TYR A 25 -15.30 2.79 -5.35
C TYR A 25 -15.78 4.01 -4.58
N ARG A 26 -15.98 5.16 -5.22
CA ARG A 26 -16.52 6.37 -4.56
C ARG A 26 -17.93 6.13 -4.02
N LEU A 27 -18.80 5.48 -4.80
CA LEU A 27 -20.16 5.11 -4.37
C LEU A 27 -20.16 4.04 -3.27
N PHE A 28 -19.25 3.07 -3.36
CA PHE A 28 -19.16 1.99 -2.38
C PHE A 28 -18.58 2.47 -1.04
N LEU A 29 -17.55 3.32 -1.10
CA LEU A 29 -16.82 3.82 0.07
C LEU A 29 -17.56 4.94 0.82
N SER A 30 -18.59 5.55 0.22
CA SER A 30 -19.49 6.50 0.88
C SER A 30 -20.56 5.84 1.76
N SER A 31 -20.54 4.52 1.92
CA SER A 31 -21.47 3.76 2.78
C SER A 31 -20.81 3.33 4.09
N GLU A 32 -21.54 2.67 5.01
CA GLU A 32 -21.01 2.04 6.24
C GLU A 32 -20.39 0.64 6.01
N ALA A 33 -20.59 0.05 4.82
CA ALA A 33 -19.99 -1.23 4.39
C ALA A 33 -18.46 -1.29 4.05
N PRO A 34 -17.67 -0.19 3.97
CA PRO A 34 -16.29 -0.19 3.48
C PRO A 34 -15.30 -1.00 4.30
N ARG A 35 -15.56 -1.20 5.59
CA ARG A 35 -14.56 -1.69 6.53
C ARG A 35 -14.03 -3.07 6.12
N THR A 36 -14.92 -3.98 5.74
CA THR A 36 -14.54 -5.34 5.31
C THR A 36 -13.75 -5.32 4.00
N PHE A 37 -14.10 -4.44 3.06
CA PHE A 37 -13.36 -4.30 1.81
C PHE A 37 -11.96 -3.75 2.05
N LEU A 38 -11.83 -2.69 2.85
CA LEU A 38 -10.53 -2.10 3.17
C LEU A 38 -9.62 -3.08 3.91
N VAL A 39 -10.16 -3.88 4.82
CA VAL A 39 -9.39 -4.96 5.49
C VAL A 39 -8.90 -5.99 4.47
N LYS A 40 -9.76 -6.46 3.56
CA LYS A 40 -9.34 -7.39 2.50
C LYS A 40 -8.29 -6.78 1.58
N LEU A 41 -8.44 -5.51 1.23
CA LEU A 41 -7.49 -4.78 0.40
C LEU A 41 -6.14 -4.65 1.10
N ASN A 42 -6.15 -4.29 2.38
CA ASN A 42 -4.95 -4.19 3.20
C ASN A 42 -4.21 -5.52 3.26
N ASN A 43 -4.91 -6.62 3.55
CA ASN A 43 -4.31 -7.95 3.60
C ASN A 43 -3.66 -8.35 2.27
N LEU A 44 -4.30 -8.03 1.13
CA LEU A 44 -3.73 -8.31 -0.19
C LEU A 44 -2.43 -7.54 -0.45
N VAL A 45 -2.38 -6.26 -0.08
CA VAL A 45 -1.17 -5.44 -0.22
C VAL A 45 -0.09 -5.94 0.75
N TYR A 46 -0.46 -6.21 2.00
CA TYR A 46 0.41 -6.76 3.03
C TYR A 46 1.09 -8.05 2.57
N ASP A 47 0.32 -9.05 2.13
CA ASP A 47 0.87 -10.36 1.75
C ASP A 47 1.86 -10.24 0.58
N LYS A 48 1.57 -9.37 -0.38
CA LYS A 48 2.45 -9.11 -1.53
C LYS A 48 3.76 -8.47 -1.11
N LEU A 49 3.71 -7.46 -0.25
CA LEU A 49 4.90 -6.74 0.22
C LEU A 49 5.72 -7.59 1.18
N TYR A 50 5.07 -8.29 2.12
CA TYR A 50 5.75 -9.18 3.07
C TYR A 50 6.50 -10.29 2.33
N THR A 51 5.84 -10.95 1.37
CA THR A 51 6.49 -11.97 0.51
C THR A 51 7.67 -11.41 -0.28
N CYS A 52 7.55 -10.18 -0.80
CA CYS A 52 8.63 -9.53 -1.51
C CYS A 52 9.82 -9.27 -0.58
N LEU A 53 9.59 -8.69 0.60
CA LEU A 53 10.64 -8.34 1.55
C LEU A 53 11.35 -9.57 2.13
N THR A 54 10.62 -10.65 2.41
CA THR A 54 11.25 -11.91 2.85
C THR A 54 12.09 -12.54 1.74
N SER A 55 11.67 -12.43 0.47
CA SER A 55 12.46 -12.92 -0.68
C SER A 55 13.74 -12.11 -0.92
N LEU A 56 13.77 -10.86 -0.49
CA LEU A 56 14.92 -9.96 -0.60
C LEU A 56 15.96 -10.15 0.51
N ASN A 57 15.74 -11.13 1.41
CA ASN A 57 16.62 -11.44 2.53
C ASN A 57 16.97 -10.21 3.39
N THR A 58 15.94 -9.46 3.80
CA THR A 58 16.12 -8.33 4.70
C THR A 58 16.74 -8.81 6.01
N ARG A 59 17.78 -8.13 6.51
CA ARG A 59 18.42 -8.42 7.81
C ARG A 59 17.53 -8.05 9.01
N VAL A 60 16.26 -7.73 8.75
CA VAL A 60 15.30 -7.22 9.72
C VAL A 60 14.66 -8.41 10.46
N PRO A 61 14.62 -8.40 11.80
CA PRO A 61 13.92 -9.43 12.57
C PRO A 61 12.46 -9.61 12.13
N GLU A 62 11.98 -10.84 12.07
CA GLU A 62 10.64 -11.15 11.54
C GLU A 62 9.50 -10.34 12.19
N LYS A 63 9.54 -10.18 13.53
CA LYS A 63 8.52 -9.40 14.25
C LYS A 63 8.53 -7.93 13.85
N GLU A 64 9.71 -7.35 13.70
CA GLU A 64 9.89 -5.97 13.26
C GLU A 64 9.43 -5.81 11.80
N LEU A 65 9.78 -6.77 10.94
CA LEU A 65 9.35 -6.76 9.54
C LEU A 65 7.81 -6.81 9.44
N LYS A 66 7.15 -7.72 10.16
CA LYS A 66 5.68 -7.81 10.20
C LYS A 66 5.04 -6.50 10.65
N PHE A 67 5.58 -5.90 11.72
CA PHE A 67 5.09 -4.62 12.22
C PHE A 67 5.26 -3.49 11.18
N ASN A 68 6.46 -3.35 10.59
CA ASN A 68 6.76 -2.31 9.61
C ASN A 68 5.89 -2.44 8.36
N VAL A 69 5.68 -3.67 7.86
CA VAL A 69 4.80 -3.91 6.71
C VAL A 69 3.35 -3.58 7.06
N SER A 70 2.84 -4.00 8.21
CA SER A 70 1.46 -3.67 8.64
C SER A 70 1.27 -2.17 8.76
N PHE A 71 2.17 -1.49 9.48
CA PHE A 71 2.10 -0.04 9.66
C PHE A 71 2.10 0.71 8.31
N PHE A 72 2.96 0.28 7.40
CA PHE A 72 3.05 0.85 6.07
C PHE A 72 1.76 0.61 5.25
N THR A 73 1.25 -0.62 5.23
CA THR A 73 0.06 -0.96 4.42
C THR A 73 -1.20 -0.30 4.99
N ASP A 74 -1.35 -0.27 6.32
CA ASP A 74 -2.44 0.44 7.00
C ASP A 74 -2.45 1.92 6.62
N GLY A 75 -1.27 2.56 6.62
CA GLY A 75 -1.11 3.95 6.18
C GLY A 75 -1.57 4.18 4.74
N ILE A 76 -1.13 3.34 3.79
CA ILE A 76 -1.51 3.46 2.38
C ILE A 76 -3.01 3.30 2.18
N ILE A 77 -3.59 2.25 2.76
CA ILE A 77 -5.03 1.96 2.60
C ILE A 77 -5.87 3.08 3.21
N TYR A 78 -5.42 3.67 4.31
CA TYR A 78 -6.09 4.82 4.90
C TYR A 78 -6.02 6.08 4.02
N GLN A 79 -4.88 6.33 3.33
CA GLN A 79 -4.81 7.42 2.36
C GLN A 79 -5.71 7.18 1.14
N VAL A 80 -5.84 5.93 0.69
CA VAL A 80 -6.81 5.57 -0.37
C VAL A 80 -8.24 5.83 0.08
N LEU A 81 -8.61 5.46 1.31
CA LEU A 81 -9.93 5.78 1.85
C LEU A 81 -10.18 7.30 1.88
N LYS A 82 -9.18 8.05 2.35
CA LYS A 82 -9.20 9.51 2.38
C LYS A 82 -9.43 10.12 1.00
N TYR A 83 -8.73 9.65 -0.04
CA TYR A 83 -8.96 10.08 -1.42
C TYR A 83 -10.43 9.96 -1.82
N PHE A 84 -11.05 8.80 -1.58
CA PHE A 84 -12.45 8.57 -1.93
C PHE A 84 -13.43 9.41 -1.11
N ASN A 85 -13.02 9.85 0.08
CA ASN A 85 -13.78 10.75 0.95
C ASN A 85 -13.50 12.25 0.70
N GLY A 86 -12.63 12.61 -0.25
CA GLY A 86 -12.45 13.99 -0.71
C GLY A 86 -11.26 14.75 -0.11
N THR A 87 -10.10 14.12 0.03
CA THR A 87 -8.85 14.84 0.34
C THR A 87 -8.19 15.49 -0.87
N ASP A 88 -7.25 16.41 -0.61
CA ASP A 88 -6.47 17.11 -1.65
C ASP A 88 -5.44 16.22 -2.38
N LEU A 89 -5.03 15.09 -1.80
CA LEU A 89 -4.10 14.16 -2.45
C LEU A 89 -4.78 13.38 -3.56
N SER A 90 -4.15 13.30 -4.74
CA SER A 90 -4.57 12.41 -5.82
C SER A 90 -4.11 10.97 -5.59
N LEU A 91 -4.68 10.02 -6.34
CA LEU A 91 -4.17 8.64 -6.36
C LEU A 91 -2.72 8.53 -6.88
N ASP A 92 -2.27 9.47 -7.72
CA ASP A 92 -0.87 9.52 -8.17
C ASP A 92 0.06 9.97 -7.05
N ASP A 93 -0.33 11.00 -6.30
CA ASP A 93 0.42 11.44 -5.11
C ASP A 93 0.56 10.30 -4.10
N ILE A 94 -0.54 9.58 -3.85
CA ILE A 94 -0.53 8.40 -2.97
C ILE A 94 0.43 7.34 -3.50
N SER A 95 0.45 7.08 -4.82
CA SER A 95 1.41 6.14 -5.44
C SER A 95 2.86 6.55 -5.16
N ASP A 96 3.18 7.80 -5.46
CA ASP A 96 4.56 8.28 -5.46
C ASP A 96 5.11 8.40 -4.03
N TYR A 97 4.31 8.90 -3.09
CA TYR A 97 4.69 8.93 -1.69
C TYR A 97 4.78 7.52 -1.08
N SER A 98 3.92 6.58 -1.50
CA SER A 98 4.01 5.18 -1.06
C SER A 98 5.32 4.53 -1.49
N LYS A 99 5.72 4.70 -2.75
CA LYS A 99 7.00 4.18 -3.28
C LYS A 99 8.20 4.79 -2.56
N LEU A 100 8.16 6.11 -2.33
CA LEU A 100 9.20 6.84 -1.60
C LEU A 100 9.33 6.33 -0.16
N MET A 101 8.21 6.21 0.55
CA MET A 101 8.17 5.68 1.91
C MET A 101 8.64 4.23 1.97
N PHE A 102 8.21 3.39 1.04
CA PHE A 102 8.66 1.99 0.97
C PHE A 102 10.18 1.90 0.87
N LYS A 103 10.79 2.67 -0.05
CA LYS A 103 12.24 2.73 -0.18
C LYS A 103 12.90 3.19 1.13
N ASN A 104 12.36 4.23 1.77
CA ASN A 104 12.94 4.78 2.99
C ASN A 104 12.87 3.82 4.19
N ILE A 105 11.74 3.14 4.36
CA ILE A 105 11.52 2.23 5.49
C ILE A 105 12.33 0.93 5.31
N PHE A 106 12.35 0.37 4.09
CA PHE A 106 12.83 -0.99 3.89
C PHE A 106 14.21 -1.10 3.21
N PHE A 107 14.72 -0.01 2.60
CA PHE A 107 15.99 -0.03 1.87
C PHE A 107 16.96 1.08 2.26
N ASN A 108 16.53 2.05 3.09
CA ASN A 108 17.34 3.20 3.46
C ASN A 108 17.76 3.17 4.93
N THR A 109 17.87 1.98 5.52
CA THR A 109 18.50 1.77 6.81
C THR A 109 20.02 1.84 6.65
N LYS A 110 20.57 3.06 6.80
CA LYS A 110 21.93 3.22 7.32
C LYS A 110 21.92 2.76 8.78
N GLY A 111 22.19 1.48 8.99
CA GLY A 111 22.69 0.92 10.24
C GLY A 111 24.09 0.38 9.98
#